data_AF-A0A525VTP4-F1
#
_entry.id   AF-A0A525VTP4-F1
#
_cell.length_a   1.000
_cell.length_b   1.000
_cell.length_c   1.000
_cell.angle_alpha   90.00
_cell.angle_beta   90.00
_cell.angle_gamma   90.00
#
_symmetry.space_group_name_H-M   'P 1'
#
loop_
_entity.id
_entity.type
_entity.pdbx_description
1 polymer ?
#
loop_
_entity_poly.entity_id
_entity_poly.type
_entity_poly.pdbx_seq_one_letter_code
_entity_poly.pdbx_strand_id
1 'polypeptide(L)'
;MRICSLLPSATEVIAALGLRDELVGVSHECDYPPSVRSVPIMVEPMIPSDGLASDDIDRQVRQLVASGQRLYRLKDHLMREARPDLVLSQDLCHVCAVTPDQLHDALRSMPHQPTILTLNPSTVNDVIDDVVRIGDAASRSSEGHRLAAHLRDRLEAVHRRVQNIAHCPRVVCIEWLSPLFVAGHWVPEMVQLAGGQDVLAQPGSPSRVVTWDEVLAAAPDVLIVMPCGFSVERTHRELLQLMQQPGQWQLSPTLAEQARRVYRLRARAA
;
A
#
# COMPACT_ATOMS: atom_id res chain seq x y z
N MET A 1 11.82 -3.32 -23.51
CA MET A 1 12.44 -3.58 -22.21
C MET A 1 11.72 -4.75 -21.55
N ARG A 2 12.34 -5.46 -20.62
CA ARG A 2 11.74 -6.54 -19.82
C ARG A 2 11.62 -6.05 -18.37
N ILE A 3 10.41 -5.77 -17.92
CA ILE A 3 10.15 -5.11 -16.64
C ILE A 3 9.59 -6.11 -15.65
N CYS A 4 10.17 -6.19 -14.46
CA CYS A 4 9.59 -6.89 -13.33
C CYS A 4 9.13 -5.87 -12.29
N SER A 5 7.86 -5.90 -11.89
CA SER A 5 7.31 -4.96 -10.90
C SER A 5 6.82 -5.69 -9.65
N LEU A 6 7.55 -5.54 -8.54
CA LEU A 6 7.31 -6.30 -7.32
C LEU A 6 6.35 -5.59 -6.33
N LEU A 7 5.61 -4.60 -6.79
CA LEU A 7 4.64 -3.83 -6.01
C LEU A 7 3.44 -3.38 -6.89
N PRO A 8 2.21 -3.36 -6.35
CA PRO A 8 1.00 -3.04 -7.12
C PRO A 8 1.01 -1.65 -7.75
N SER A 9 1.32 -0.61 -6.97
CA SER A 9 1.34 0.79 -7.43
C SER A 9 2.19 0.99 -8.69
N ALA A 10 3.42 0.47 -8.70
CA ALA A 10 4.35 0.60 -9.81
C ALA A 10 3.89 -0.21 -11.02
N THR A 11 3.23 -1.35 -10.81
CA THR A 11 2.61 -2.13 -11.88
C THR A 11 1.51 -1.32 -12.58
N GLU A 12 0.68 -0.60 -11.80
CA GLU A 12 -0.35 0.28 -12.35
C GLU A 12 0.25 1.44 -13.14
N VAL A 13 1.34 2.05 -12.65
CA VAL A 13 2.07 3.09 -13.38
C VAL A 13 2.63 2.55 -14.70
N ILE A 14 3.31 1.40 -14.68
CA ILE A 14 3.85 0.76 -15.90
C ILE A 14 2.73 0.50 -16.92
N ALA A 15 1.58 0.00 -16.48
CA ALA A 15 0.45 -0.18 -17.37
C ALA A 15 -0.11 1.15 -17.91
N ALA A 16 -0.19 2.20 -17.08
CA ALA A 16 -0.64 3.53 -17.48
C ALA A 16 0.33 4.23 -18.46
N LEU A 17 1.62 3.88 -18.42
CA LEU A 17 2.63 4.31 -19.39
C LEU A 17 2.56 3.54 -20.72
N GLY A 18 1.61 2.62 -20.89
CA GLY A 18 1.47 1.80 -22.09
C GLY A 18 2.50 0.68 -22.20
N LEU A 19 3.24 0.40 -21.13
CA LEU A 19 4.33 -0.58 -21.10
C LEU A 19 3.85 -1.96 -20.66
N ARG A 20 2.58 -2.26 -20.92
CA ARG A 20 1.96 -3.42 -20.30
C ARG A 20 2.55 -4.74 -20.81
N ASP A 21 2.79 -4.83 -22.10
CA ASP A 21 3.36 -6.02 -22.74
C ASP A 21 4.87 -6.17 -22.43
N GLU A 22 5.48 -5.16 -21.80
CA GLU A 22 6.86 -5.20 -21.32
C GLU A 22 6.98 -5.82 -19.92
N LEU A 23 5.87 -6.05 -19.21
CA LEU A 23 5.86 -6.73 -17.91
C LEU A 23 6.11 -8.24 -18.08
N VAL A 24 7.26 -8.69 -17.58
CA VAL A 24 7.66 -10.10 -17.57
C VAL A 24 7.48 -10.77 -16.21
N GLY A 25 7.21 -9.97 -15.17
CA GLY A 25 6.99 -10.47 -13.82
C GLY A 25 6.31 -9.46 -12.91
N VAL A 26 5.45 -9.93 -12.02
CA VAL A 26 4.73 -9.10 -11.04
C VAL A 26 4.71 -9.71 -9.63
N SER A 27 4.28 -8.94 -8.62
CA SER A 27 3.95 -9.51 -7.30
C SER A 27 2.59 -10.20 -7.29
N HIS A 28 2.35 -11.06 -6.30
CA HIS A 28 1.06 -11.71 -6.09
C HIS A 28 -0.11 -10.74 -5.84
N GLU A 29 0.15 -9.49 -5.43
CA GLU A 29 -0.89 -8.48 -5.19
C GLU A 29 -1.19 -7.63 -6.43
N CYS A 30 -0.40 -7.76 -7.49
CA CYS A 30 -0.59 -7.01 -8.73
C CYS A 30 -1.78 -7.57 -9.53
N ASP A 31 -2.92 -6.89 -9.47
CA ASP A 31 -4.17 -7.37 -10.10
C ASP A 31 -4.88 -6.32 -10.99
N TYR A 32 -4.28 -5.14 -11.17
CA TYR A 32 -4.82 -4.04 -11.97
C TYR A 32 -3.76 -3.44 -12.93
N PRO A 33 -4.15 -3.04 -14.16
CA PRO A 33 -5.43 -3.33 -14.80
C PRO A 33 -5.65 -4.85 -14.93
N PRO A 34 -6.89 -5.38 -15.05
CA PRO A 34 -7.16 -6.82 -14.97
C PRO A 34 -6.33 -7.71 -15.89
N SER A 35 -5.84 -7.15 -16.99
CA SER A 35 -4.91 -7.85 -17.85
C SER A 35 -3.66 -8.34 -17.09
N VAL A 36 -3.19 -7.70 -15.99
CA VAL A 36 -1.86 -7.98 -15.35
C VAL A 36 -1.82 -9.34 -14.69
N ARG A 37 -3.00 -9.90 -14.45
CA ARG A 37 -3.20 -11.21 -13.85
C ARG A 37 -2.64 -12.36 -14.70
N SER A 38 -2.37 -12.12 -15.99
CA SER A 38 -1.71 -13.11 -16.86
C SER A 38 -0.19 -13.06 -16.79
N VAL A 39 0.40 -12.05 -16.14
CA VAL A 39 1.86 -11.92 -16.01
C VAL A 39 2.34 -12.87 -14.91
N PRO A 40 3.48 -13.58 -15.10
CA PRO A 40 3.98 -14.49 -14.08
C PRO A 40 4.23 -13.81 -12.73
N ILE A 41 3.82 -14.46 -11.64
CA ILE A 41 4.05 -13.99 -10.27
C ILE A 41 5.47 -14.38 -9.86
N MET A 42 6.29 -13.38 -9.54
CA MET A 42 7.71 -13.55 -9.18
C MET A 42 7.94 -13.68 -7.68
N VAL A 43 7.05 -13.12 -6.87
CA VAL A 43 7.15 -13.12 -5.41
C VAL A 43 5.85 -13.57 -4.77
N GLU A 44 5.96 -14.45 -3.79
CA GLU A 44 4.83 -14.96 -3.01
C GLU A 44 5.08 -14.77 -1.51
N PRO A 45 4.03 -14.54 -0.71
CA PRO A 45 4.16 -14.42 0.74
C PRO A 45 4.47 -15.79 1.33
N MET A 46 5.31 -15.81 2.36
CA MET A 46 5.58 -17.02 3.16
C MET A 46 4.39 -17.38 4.07
N ILE A 47 3.53 -16.40 4.36
CA ILE A 47 2.31 -16.55 5.14
C ILE A 47 1.13 -16.54 4.17
N PRO A 48 0.45 -17.67 3.93
CA PRO A 48 -0.81 -17.67 3.18
C PRO A 48 -1.87 -16.96 4.03
N SER A 49 -2.18 -15.71 3.69
CA SER A 49 -3.11 -14.87 4.47
C SER A 49 -4.58 -15.20 4.22
N ASP A 50 -4.87 -16.06 3.24
CA ASP A 50 -6.22 -16.48 2.88
C ASP A 50 -6.89 -17.24 4.03
N GLY A 51 -8.00 -16.71 4.52
CA GLY A 51 -8.77 -17.29 5.61
C GLY A 51 -8.22 -17.02 7.01
N LEU A 52 -7.07 -16.35 7.15
CA LEU A 52 -6.54 -15.91 8.43
C LEU A 52 -7.11 -14.55 8.86
N ALA A 53 -7.33 -14.39 10.16
CA ALA A 53 -7.62 -13.09 10.76
C ALA A 53 -6.33 -12.23 10.89
N SER A 54 -6.48 -10.92 10.98
CA SER A 54 -5.36 -9.97 11.06
C SER A 54 -4.42 -10.20 12.24
N ASP A 55 -4.94 -10.65 13.39
CA ASP A 55 -4.14 -10.95 14.58
C ASP A 55 -3.28 -12.22 14.40
N ASP A 56 -3.81 -13.24 13.73
CA ASP A 56 -3.07 -14.43 13.35
C ASP A 56 -1.98 -14.12 12.31
N ILE A 57 -2.28 -13.23 11.35
CA ILE A 57 -1.30 -12.76 10.35
C ILE A 57 -0.19 -11.96 11.04
N ASP A 58 -0.51 -10.97 11.88
CA ASP A 58 0.48 -10.16 12.60
C ASP A 58 1.37 -11.04 13.49
N ARG A 59 0.79 -12.01 14.19
CA ARG A 59 1.54 -12.98 15.01
C ARG A 59 2.55 -13.78 14.19
N GLN A 60 2.13 -14.30 13.04
CA GLN A 60 3.02 -15.06 12.15
C GLN A 60 4.11 -14.17 11.53
N VAL A 61 3.76 -12.95 11.11
CA VAL A 61 4.72 -11.95 10.61
C VAL A 61 5.79 -11.68 11.67
N ARG A 62 5.39 -11.38 12.91
CA ARG A 62 6.32 -11.13 14.02
C ARG A 62 7.22 -12.32 14.31
N GLN A 63 6.68 -13.54 14.24
CA GLN A 63 7.48 -14.77 14.42
C GLN A 63 8.53 -14.96 13.33
N LEU A 64 8.19 -14.72 12.06
CA LEU A 64 9.15 -14.79 10.96
C LEU A 64 10.23 -13.72 11.09
N VAL A 65 9.84 -12.46 11.37
CA VAL A 65 10.79 -11.36 11.57
C VAL A 65 11.73 -11.62 12.75
N ALA A 66 11.19 -12.06 13.90
CA ALA A 66 11.98 -12.35 15.09
C ALA A 66 12.96 -13.52 14.92
N SER A 67 12.65 -14.46 14.01
CA SER A 67 13.52 -15.58 13.66
C SER A 67 14.49 -15.26 12.52
N GLY A 68 14.52 -14.02 12.03
CA GLY A 68 15.36 -13.61 10.89
C GLY A 68 14.94 -14.27 9.57
N GLN A 69 13.74 -14.84 9.51
CA GLN A 69 13.19 -15.45 8.31
C GLN A 69 12.60 -14.38 7.38
N ARG A 70 12.51 -14.73 6.10
CA ARG A 70 11.98 -13.84 5.05
C ARG A 70 10.45 -13.90 5.06
N LEU A 71 9.80 -12.76 4.84
CA LEU A 71 8.33 -12.69 4.68
C LEU A 71 7.86 -13.04 3.28
N TYR A 72 8.75 -12.91 2.29
CA TYR A 72 8.48 -13.20 0.90
C TYR A 72 9.51 -14.16 0.33
N ARG A 73 9.05 -15.01 -0.59
CA ARG A 73 9.89 -15.87 -1.39
C ARG A 73 9.93 -15.33 -2.81
N LEU A 74 11.14 -14.99 -3.27
CA LEU A 74 11.40 -14.74 -4.68
C LEU A 74 11.55 -16.06 -5.43
N LYS A 75 10.94 -16.16 -6.61
CA LYS A 75 11.04 -17.32 -7.50
C LYS A 75 12.25 -17.16 -8.43
N ASP A 76 13.44 -17.44 -7.90
CA ASP A 76 14.73 -17.20 -8.58
C ASP A 76 14.83 -17.83 -9.98
N HIS A 77 14.18 -18.97 -10.21
CA HIS A 77 14.15 -19.61 -11.53
C HIS A 77 13.35 -18.77 -12.53
N LEU A 78 12.17 -18.26 -12.15
CA LEU A 78 11.36 -17.38 -12.99
C LEU A 78 12.05 -16.06 -13.24
N MET A 79 12.69 -15.46 -12.24
CA MET A 79 13.47 -14.23 -12.42
C MET A 79 14.61 -14.42 -13.43
N ARG A 80 15.33 -15.54 -13.34
CA ARG A 80 16.41 -15.88 -14.28
C ARG A 80 15.90 -16.13 -15.70
N GLU A 81 14.79 -16.85 -15.85
CA GLU A 81 14.17 -17.09 -17.15
C GLU A 81 13.63 -15.79 -17.76
N ALA A 82 13.01 -14.96 -16.91
CA ALA A 82 12.42 -13.68 -17.27
C ALA A 82 13.46 -12.63 -17.64
N ARG A 83 14.75 -12.77 -17.27
CA ARG A 83 15.85 -11.87 -17.70
C ARG A 83 15.42 -10.38 -17.71
N PRO A 84 14.99 -9.81 -16.57
CA PRO A 84 14.54 -8.43 -16.54
C PRO A 84 15.70 -7.47 -16.85
N ASP A 85 15.38 -6.34 -17.48
CA ASP A 85 16.27 -5.19 -17.65
C ASP A 85 16.06 -4.17 -16.52
N LEU A 86 14.82 -4.12 -15.98
CA LEU A 86 14.40 -3.22 -14.91
C LEU A 86 13.57 -3.99 -13.87
N VAL A 87 13.90 -3.80 -12.59
CA VAL A 87 13.13 -4.29 -11.46
C VAL A 87 12.65 -3.12 -10.61
N LEU A 88 11.33 -3.01 -10.44
CA LEU A 88 10.69 -2.04 -9.54
C LEU A 88 10.42 -2.72 -8.20
N SER A 89 10.91 -2.12 -7.12
CA SER A 89 10.72 -2.60 -5.75
C SER A 89 10.43 -1.42 -4.82
N GLN A 90 10.19 -1.71 -3.54
CA GLN A 90 10.07 -0.73 -2.48
C GLN A 90 10.94 -1.10 -1.28
N ASP A 91 11.19 -0.14 -0.40
CA ASP A 91 11.78 -0.32 0.93
C ASP A 91 11.00 0.46 2.01
N LEU A 92 9.72 0.74 1.73
CA LEU A 92 8.85 1.51 2.61
C LEU A 92 8.31 0.64 3.77
N CYS A 93 7.94 -0.60 3.45
CA CYS A 93 7.39 -1.55 4.40
C CYS A 93 8.20 -2.85 4.35
N HIS A 94 9.03 -3.07 5.37
CA HIS A 94 9.77 -4.31 5.54
C HIS A 94 8.87 -5.54 5.79
N VAL A 95 7.55 -5.32 5.96
CA VAL A 95 6.55 -6.37 6.14
C VAL A 95 5.85 -6.75 4.83
N CYS A 96 5.67 -5.80 3.90
CA CYS A 96 4.79 -5.96 2.73
C CYS A 96 5.53 -6.21 1.41
N ALA A 97 6.87 -6.14 1.40
CA ALA A 97 7.65 -6.31 0.18
C ALA A 97 8.91 -7.16 0.39
N VAL A 98 9.48 -7.63 -0.71
CA VAL A 98 10.83 -8.20 -0.74
C VAL A 98 11.82 -7.11 -0.33
N THR A 99 12.71 -7.42 0.61
CA THR A 99 13.70 -6.44 1.08
C THR A 99 14.77 -6.19 0.01
N PRO A 100 15.41 -5.00 -0.01
CA PRO A 100 16.49 -4.70 -0.95
C PRO A 100 17.61 -5.74 -0.93
N ASP A 101 18.01 -6.23 0.25
CA ASP A 101 19.07 -7.24 0.39
C ASP A 101 18.70 -8.57 -0.27
N GLN A 102 17.46 -9.03 -0.10
CA GLN A 102 16.99 -10.27 -0.72
C GLN A 102 16.97 -10.17 -2.24
N LEU A 103 16.50 -9.02 -2.74
CA LEU A 103 16.48 -8.75 -4.16
C LEU A 103 17.92 -8.71 -4.69
N HIS A 104 18.83 -8.01 -4.01
CA HIS A 104 20.22 -7.92 -4.41
C HIS A 104 20.91 -9.30 -4.43
N ASP A 105 20.71 -10.13 -3.41
CA ASP A 105 21.23 -11.50 -3.34
C ASP A 105 20.78 -12.37 -4.53
N ALA A 106 19.50 -12.34 -4.86
CA ALA A 106 18.97 -13.14 -5.94
C ALA A 106 19.49 -12.68 -7.31
N LEU A 107 19.54 -11.37 -7.51
CA LEU A 107 19.97 -10.77 -8.78
C LEU A 107 21.49 -10.89 -8.99
N ARG A 108 22.30 -10.96 -7.92
CA ARG A 108 23.77 -11.17 -8.00
C ARG A 108 24.15 -12.41 -8.80
N SER A 109 23.32 -13.45 -8.75
CA SER A 109 23.56 -14.73 -9.43
C SER A 109 23.12 -14.74 -10.90
N MET A 110 22.54 -13.65 -11.41
CA MET A 110 22.04 -13.58 -12.77
C MET A 110 23.14 -13.21 -13.78
N PRO A 111 23.12 -13.79 -15.00
CA PRO A 111 24.10 -13.45 -16.05
C PRO A 111 24.06 -11.98 -16.48
N HIS A 112 22.88 -11.36 -16.39
CA HIS A 112 22.66 -9.94 -16.67
C HIS A 112 22.01 -9.32 -15.43
N GLN A 113 22.61 -8.25 -14.90
CA GLN A 113 22.07 -7.54 -13.74
C GLN A 113 21.10 -6.46 -14.21
N PRO A 114 19.82 -6.50 -13.80
CA PRO A 114 18.88 -5.44 -14.11
C PRO A 114 19.21 -4.17 -13.36
N THR A 115 18.71 -3.05 -13.87
CA THR A 115 18.57 -1.83 -13.08
C THR A 115 17.51 -2.06 -12.01
N ILE A 116 17.79 -1.70 -10.76
CA ILE A 116 16.81 -1.76 -9.66
C ILE A 116 16.39 -0.34 -9.34
N LEU A 117 15.08 -0.06 -9.41
CA LEU A 117 14.49 1.18 -8.94
C LEU A 117 13.69 0.88 -7.67
N THR A 118 14.19 1.38 -6.54
CA THR A 118 13.51 1.30 -5.23
C THR A 118 12.72 2.59 -4.98
N LEU A 119 11.42 2.42 -4.71
CA LEU A 119 10.44 3.47 -4.44
C LEU A 119 10.15 3.54 -2.94
N ASN A 120 10.14 4.75 -2.38
CA ASN A 120 10.00 4.98 -0.93
C ASN A 120 9.23 6.28 -0.65
N PRO A 121 8.00 6.43 -1.16
CA PRO A 121 7.27 7.69 -1.02
C PRO A 121 6.81 7.88 0.42
N SER A 122 6.99 9.09 0.96
CA SER A 122 6.47 9.46 2.28
C SER A 122 5.36 10.51 2.20
N THR A 123 5.26 11.23 1.07
CA THR A 123 4.25 12.25 0.79
C THR A 123 3.50 11.95 -0.50
N VAL A 124 2.36 12.60 -0.71
CA VAL A 124 1.58 12.50 -1.95
C VAL A 124 2.39 13.00 -3.13
N ASN A 125 3.22 14.04 -2.95
CA ASN A 125 4.09 14.50 -4.00
C ASN A 125 5.20 13.48 -4.31
N ASP A 126 5.75 12.77 -3.32
CA ASP A 126 6.71 11.69 -3.58
C ASP A 126 6.09 10.57 -4.43
N VAL A 127 4.82 10.20 -4.16
CA VAL A 127 4.10 9.20 -4.97
C VAL A 127 4.00 9.66 -6.43
N ILE A 128 3.79 10.94 -6.67
CA ILE A 128 3.73 11.51 -8.04
C ILE A 128 5.12 11.59 -8.66
N ASP A 129 6.15 11.93 -7.90
CA ASP A 129 7.53 11.96 -8.38
C ASP A 129 8.03 10.55 -8.71
N ASP A 130 7.57 9.52 -7.99
CA ASP A 130 7.82 8.12 -8.34
C ASP A 130 7.24 7.74 -9.71
N VAL A 131 6.13 8.35 -10.16
CA VAL A 131 5.63 8.17 -11.54
C VAL A 131 6.64 8.67 -12.57
N VAL A 132 7.29 9.81 -12.29
CA VAL A 132 8.34 10.35 -13.16
C VAL A 132 9.55 9.44 -13.16
N ARG A 133 10.02 9.01 -11.98
CA ARG A 133 11.17 8.10 -11.83
C ARG A 133 10.95 6.77 -12.55
N ILE A 134 9.75 6.19 -12.44
CA ILE A 134 9.36 4.98 -13.17
C ILE A 134 9.39 5.24 -14.69
N GLY A 135 8.82 6.36 -15.15
CA GLY A 135 8.84 6.74 -16.56
C GLY A 135 10.26 6.88 -17.11
N ASP A 136 11.15 7.57 -16.38
CA ASP A 136 12.54 7.75 -16.76
C ASP A 136 13.28 6.40 -16.83
N ALA A 137 13.17 5.58 -15.79
CA ALA A 137 13.81 4.26 -15.73
C ALA A 137 13.28 3.30 -16.82
N ALA A 138 12.02 3.44 -17.22
CA ALA A 138 11.39 2.64 -18.26
C ALA A 138 11.53 3.24 -19.67
N SER A 139 12.36 4.27 -19.86
CA SER A 139 12.54 4.96 -21.16
C SER A 139 11.22 5.50 -21.75
N ARG A 140 10.37 6.03 -20.88
CA ARG A 140 9.08 6.70 -21.13
C ARG A 140 8.97 8.00 -20.34
N SER A 141 10.05 8.77 -20.35
CA SER A 141 10.17 10.02 -19.58
C SER A 141 9.03 11.00 -19.90
N SER A 142 8.72 11.18 -21.20
CA SER A 142 7.67 12.12 -21.62
C SER A 142 6.28 11.72 -21.12
N GLU A 143 5.98 10.43 -21.16
CA GLU A 143 4.73 9.85 -20.68
C GLU A 143 4.64 9.91 -19.15
N GLY A 144 5.75 9.65 -18.45
CA GLY A 144 5.86 9.78 -17.00
C GLY A 144 5.58 11.20 -16.52
N HIS A 145 6.24 12.19 -17.11
CA HIS A 145 6.02 13.61 -16.79
C HIS A 145 4.58 14.04 -17.09
N ARG A 146 4.03 13.61 -18.23
CA ARG A 146 2.63 13.92 -18.59
C ARG A 146 1.63 13.30 -17.62
N LEU A 147 1.85 12.05 -17.21
CA LEU A 147 1.00 11.36 -16.23
C LEU A 147 1.10 12.06 -14.86
N ALA A 148 2.30 12.40 -14.40
CA ALA A 148 2.52 13.13 -13.16
C ALA A 148 1.82 14.49 -13.17
N ALA A 149 1.94 15.27 -14.26
CA ALA A 149 1.24 16.54 -14.42
C ALA A 149 -0.28 16.36 -14.32
N HIS A 150 -0.83 15.36 -15.02
CA HIS A 150 -2.25 15.04 -14.94
C HIS A 150 -2.72 14.66 -13.53
N LEU A 151 -1.91 13.93 -12.77
CA LEU A 151 -2.21 13.58 -11.38
C LEU A 151 -2.21 14.81 -10.47
N ARG A 152 -1.24 15.72 -10.64
CA ARG A 152 -1.21 17.01 -9.92
C ARG A 152 -2.43 17.86 -10.21
N ASP A 153 -2.84 17.96 -11.47
CA ASP A 153 -4.05 18.70 -11.86
C ASP A 153 -5.32 18.13 -11.20
N ARG A 154 -5.40 16.79 -11.11
CA ARG A 154 -6.51 16.11 -10.42
C ARG A 154 -6.53 16.42 -8.92
N LEU A 155 -5.37 16.39 -8.27
CA LEU A 155 -5.27 16.74 -6.84
C LEU A 155 -5.65 18.21 -6.61
N GLU A 156 -5.14 19.13 -7.42
CA GLU A 156 -5.49 20.55 -7.34
C GLU A 156 -6.99 20.78 -7.58
N ALA A 157 -7.61 20.02 -8.47
CA ALA A 157 -9.06 20.08 -8.68
C ALA A 157 -9.87 19.55 -7.48
N VAL A 158 -9.34 18.60 -6.70
CA VAL A 158 -9.96 18.16 -5.44
C VAL A 158 -9.76 19.22 -4.38
N HIS A 159 -8.52 19.68 -4.19
CA HIS A 159 -8.16 20.68 -3.22
C HIS A 159 -9.02 21.94 -3.39
N ARG A 160 -9.14 22.48 -4.62
CA ARG A 160 -10.01 23.63 -4.95
C ARG A 160 -11.47 23.47 -4.55
N ARG A 161 -12.03 22.26 -4.66
CA ARG A 161 -13.44 22.00 -4.28
C ARG A 161 -13.65 22.05 -2.77
N VAL A 162 -12.60 21.81 -2.00
CA VAL A 162 -12.68 21.68 -0.53
C VAL A 162 -12.07 22.87 0.22
N GLN A 163 -11.48 23.85 -0.46
CA GLN A 163 -10.81 25.01 0.19
C GLN A 163 -11.76 25.84 1.09
N ASN A 164 -13.05 25.87 0.75
CA ASN A 164 -14.06 26.70 1.41
C ASN A 164 -15.07 25.89 2.22
N ILE A 165 -14.75 24.65 2.60
CA ILE A 165 -15.63 23.88 3.49
C ILE A 165 -15.72 24.57 4.86
N ALA A 166 -16.94 24.68 5.38
CA ALA A 166 -17.17 25.33 6.67
C ALA A 166 -16.67 24.50 7.86
N HIS A 167 -16.51 23.18 7.67
CA HIS A 167 -16.10 22.24 8.71
C HIS A 167 -15.05 21.28 8.16
N CYS A 168 -13.89 21.23 8.82
CA CYS A 168 -12.83 20.27 8.57
C CYS A 168 -13.12 19.00 9.39
N PRO A 169 -13.59 17.89 8.77
CA PRO A 169 -13.88 16.67 9.52
C PRO A 169 -12.61 16.08 10.14
N ARG A 170 -12.74 15.63 11.38
CA ARG A 170 -11.73 14.83 12.08
C ARG A 170 -11.77 13.42 11.53
N VAL A 171 -10.66 12.94 10.98
CA VAL A 171 -10.56 11.65 10.31
C VAL A 171 -9.56 10.76 11.04
N VAL A 172 -9.88 9.48 11.15
CA VAL A 172 -8.91 8.44 11.51
C VAL A 172 -8.86 7.41 10.38
N CYS A 173 -7.65 7.13 9.92
CA CYS A 173 -7.38 6.15 8.87
C CYS A 173 -6.74 4.90 9.48
N ILE A 174 -7.45 3.77 9.46
CA ILE A 174 -7.00 2.47 9.96
C ILE A 174 -6.48 1.63 8.79
N GLU A 175 -5.21 1.23 8.85
CA GLU A 175 -4.55 0.41 7.81
C GLU A 175 -4.25 -1.04 8.25
N TRP A 176 -4.52 -1.38 9.50
CA TRP A 176 -4.53 -2.76 9.99
C TRP A 176 -5.47 -2.91 11.18
N LEU A 177 -6.15 -4.06 11.26
CA LEU A 177 -7.26 -4.24 12.21
C LEU A 177 -6.83 -4.80 13.57
N SER A 178 -5.84 -5.69 13.61
CA SER A 178 -5.35 -6.29 14.85
C SER A 178 -3.87 -6.71 14.76
N PRO A 179 -2.97 -6.11 15.57
CA PRO A 179 -3.23 -4.95 16.42
C PRO A 179 -3.62 -3.73 15.57
N LEU A 180 -4.27 -2.74 16.16
CA LEU A 180 -4.81 -1.61 15.40
C LEU A 180 -3.67 -0.69 14.94
N PHE A 181 -3.52 -0.49 13.63
CA PHE A 181 -2.57 0.49 13.07
C PHE A 181 -3.32 1.65 12.41
N VAL A 182 -2.86 2.87 12.72
CA VAL A 182 -3.23 4.07 11.93
C VAL A 182 -2.26 4.27 10.79
N ALA A 183 -2.80 4.75 9.67
CA ALA A 183 -2.06 4.96 8.45
C ALA A 183 -1.13 6.17 8.53
N GLY A 184 0.12 5.97 8.12
CA GLY A 184 1.14 7.00 8.03
C GLY A 184 1.43 7.46 6.60
N HIS A 185 2.66 7.94 6.39
CA HIS A 185 3.22 8.39 5.12
C HIS A 185 2.34 9.44 4.44
N TRP A 186 1.91 9.20 3.20
CA TRP A 186 1.13 10.16 2.42
C TRP A 186 -0.36 10.17 2.81
N VAL A 187 -0.84 9.21 3.62
CA VAL A 187 -2.26 9.10 3.93
C VAL A 187 -2.79 10.31 4.73
N PRO A 188 -2.12 10.79 5.80
CA PRO A 188 -2.56 11.99 6.50
C PRO A 188 -2.59 13.22 5.59
N GLU A 189 -1.68 13.32 4.62
CA GLU A 189 -1.68 14.38 3.62
C GLU A 189 -2.85 14.23 2.64
N MET A 190 -3.19 13.01 2.20
CA MET A 190 -4.39 12.77 1.40
C MET A 190 -5.66 13.24 2.12
N VAL A 191 -5.75 13.00 3.43
CA VAL A 191 -6.86 13.49 4.26
C VAL A 191 -6.91 15.02 4.23
N GLN A 192 -5.77 15.68 4.42
CA GLN A 192 -5.66 17.15 4.38
C GLN A 192 -6.04 17.73 3.02
N LEU A 193 -5.55 17.13 1.92
CA LEU A 193 -5.88 17.53 0.55
C LEU A 193 -7.37 17.33 0.21
N ALA A 194 -8.03 16.38 0.87
CA ALA A 194 -9.47 16.16 0.79
C ALA A 194 -10.29 17.05 1.74
N GLY A 195 -9.65 17.94 2.51
CA GLY A 195 -10.29 18.90 3.41
C GLY A 195 -10.55 18.36 4.82
N GLY A 196 -10.05 17.17 5.16
CA GLY A 196 -10.12 16.63 6.52
C GLY A 196 -8.87 16.93 7.35
N GLN A 197 -8.91 16.53 8.61
CA GLN A 197 -7.76 16.52 9.50
C GLN A 197 -7.57 15.09 10.02
N ASP A 198 -6.45 14.45 9.71
CA ASP A 198 -6.08 13.23 10.42
C ASP A 198 -5.72 13.59 11.87
N VAL A 199 -6.42 12.98 12.83
CA VAL A 199 -6.28 13.33 14.26
C VAL A 199 -5.35 12.39 15.03
N LEU A 200 -4.79 11.37 14.38
CA LEU A 200 -3.89 10.40 15.01
C LEU A 200 -2.54 10.21 14.30
N ALA A 201 -2.39 10.76 13.10
CA ALA A 201 -1.17 10.72 12.30
C ALA A 201 -0.83 12.09 11.68
N GLN A 202 0.43 12.23 11.23
CA GLN A 202 0.94 13.44 10.58
C GLN A 202 1.53 13.09 9.21
N PRO A 203 1.45 13.99 8.20
CA PRO A 203 2.08 13.77 6.89
C PRO A 203 3.55 13.34 7.01
N GLY A 204 3.93 12.31 6.27
CA GLY A 204 5.30 11.78 6.23
C GLY A 204 5.72 10.95 7.46
N SER A 205 4.92 10.89 8.53
CA SER A 205 5.23 10.04 9.69
C SER A 205 4.89 8.58 9.40
N PRO A 206 5.68 7.59 9.85
CA PRO A 206 5.36 6.18 9.63
C PRO A 206 4.06 5.78 10.33
N SER A 207 3.46 4.70 9.84
CA SER A 207 2.32 4.07 10.48
C SER A 207 2.67 3.60 11.90
N ARG A 208 1.69 3.63 12.81
CA ARG A 208 1.93 3.26 14.21
C ARG A 208 0.76 2.48 14.78
N VAL A 209 1.07 1.68 15.79
CA VAL A 209 0.06 0.99 16.61
C VAL A 209 -0.66 2.00 17.49
N VAL A 210 -1.98 1.85 17.61
CA VAL A 210 -2.88 2.61 18.48
C VAL A 210 -3.78 1.66 19.26
N THR A 211 -4.40 2.16 20.31
CA THR A 211 -5.52 1.49 20.99
C THR A 211 -6.87 2.03 20.51
N TRP A 212 -7.94 1.27 20.73
CA TRP A 212 -9.29 1.79 20.51
C TRP A 212 -9.65 2.94 21.44
N ASP A 213 -9.13 2.95 22.67
CA ASP A 213 -9.30 4.07 23.61
C ASP A 213 -8.69 5.35 23.05
N GLU A 214 -7.52 5.29 22.41
CA GLU A 214 -6.94 6.44 21.68
C GLU A 214 -7.84 6.89 20.52
N VAL A 215 -8.39 5.96 19.74
CA VAL A 215 -9.29 6.28 18.62
C VAL A 215 -10.57 6.95 19.11
N LEU A 216 -11.18 6.44 20.18
CA LEU A 216 -12.38 7.04 20.78
C LEU A 216 -12.07 8.41 21.41
N ALA A 217 -10.96 8.54 22.14
CA ALA A 217 -10.52 9.81 22.72
C ALA A 217 -10.25 10.87 21.65
N ALA A 218 -9.83 10.45 20.45
CA ALA A 218 -9.67 11.33 19.31
C ALA A 218 -11.00 11.79 18.70
N ALA A 219 -12.16 11.26 19.11
CA ALA A 219 -13.49 11.69 18.69
C ALA A 219 -13.58 12.02 17.18
N PRO A 220 -13.30 11.05 16.28
CA PRO A 220 -13.31 11.29 14.84
C PRO A 220 -14.74 11.49 14.32
N ASP A 221 -14.93 12.42 13.38
CA ASP A 221 -16.17 12.52 12.60
C ASP A 221 -16.27 11.38 11.58
N VAL A 222 -15.11 10.94 11.07
CA VAL A 222 -15.00 9.94 10.00
C VAL A 222 -13.95 8.90 10.37
N LEU A 223 -14.32 7.63 10.27
CA LEU A 223 -13.39 6.50 10.36
C LEU A 223 -13.25 5.87 8.97
N ILE A 224 -12.03 5.79 8.46
CA ILE A 224 -11.70 5.11 7.21
C ILE A 224 -10.95 3.83 7.55
N VAL A 225 -11.53 2.69 7.18
CA VAL A 225 -10.94 1.36 7.40
C VAL A 225 -10.46 0.81 6.07
N MET A 226 -9.16 0.69 5.90
CA MET A 226 -8.51 0.38 4.64
C MET A 226 -7.27 -0.51 4.80
N PRO A 227 -7.42 -1.72 5.38
CA PRO A 227 -6.29 -2.62 5.55
C PRO A 227 -5.63 -2.97 4.23
N CYS A 228 -4.31 -2.84 4.18
CA CYS A 228 -3.52 -3.16 3.00
C CYS A 228 -3.64 -4.66 2.68
N GLY A 229 -3.70 -5.02 1.40
CA GLY A 229 -3.84 -6.40 0.93
C GLY A 229 -5.25 -7.01 1.12
N PHE A 230 -6.20 -6.30 1.74
CA PHE A 230 -7.56 -6.79 1.96
C PHE A 230 -8.54 -6.23 0.93
N SER A 231 -9.51 -7.07 0.52
CA SER A 231 -10.67 -6.59 -0.23
C SER A 231 -11.67 -5.87 0.70
N VAL A 232 -12.55 -5.04 0.15
CA VAL A 232 -13.60 -4.36 0.94
C VAL A 232 -14.50 -5.37 1.66
N GLU A 233 -14.80 -6.49 1.00
CA GLU A 233 -15.61 -7.59 1.54
C GLU A 233 -14.89 -8.29 2.70
N ARG A 234 -13.58 -8.57 2.56
CA ARG A 234 -12.76 -9.14 3.64
C ARG A 234 -12.72 -8.19 4.83
N THR A 235 -12.38 -6.92 4.59
CA THR A 235 -12.36 -5.87 5.62
C THR A 235 -13.68 -5.81 6.36
N HIS A 236 -14.81 -5.86 5.64
CA HIS A 236 -16.12 -5.84 6.27
C HIS A 236 -16.37 -7.04 7.17
N ARG A 237 -16.12 -8.25 6.66
CA ARG A 237 -16.34 -9.49 7.41
C ARG A 237 -15.51 -9.50 8.68
N GLU A 238 -14.25 -9.11 8.58
CA GLU A 238 -13.33 -9.15 9.71
C GLU A 238 -13.65 -8.07 10.75
N LEU A 239 -14.01 -6.87 10.29
CA LEU A 239 -14.51 -5.82 11.17
C LEU A 239 -15.71 -6.29 12.00
N LEU A 240 -16.67 -6.97 11.38
CA LEU A 240 -17.84 -7.54 12.08
C LEU A 240 -17.43 -8.62 13.10
N GLN A 241 -16.47 -9.47 12.77
CA GLN A 241 -15.98 -10.50 13.67
C GLN A 241 -15.27 -9.89 14.88
N LEU A 242 -14.41 -8.90 14.67
CA LEU A 242 -13.72 -8.19 15.74
C LEU A 242 -14.70 -7.48 16.67
N MET A 243 -15.72 -6.81 16.12
CA MET A 243 -16.79 -6.16 16.88
C MET A 243 -17.60 -7.11 17.79
N GLN A 244 -17.54 -8.43 17.56
CA GLN A 244 -18.21 -9.44 18.39
C GLN A 244 -17.30 -9.98 19.51
N GLN A 245 -16.00 -9.66 19.52
CA GLN A 245 -15.06 -10.19 20.50
C GLN A 245 -15.18 -9.46 21.86
N PRO A 246 -15.49 -10.18 22.95
CA PRO A 246 -15.61 -9.58 24.28
C PRO A 246 -14.30 -8.94 24.73
N GLY A 247 -14.36 -7.68 25.18
CA GLY A 247 -13.23 -6.97 25.81
C GLY A 247 -12.19 -6.37 24.85
N GLN A 248 -12.24 -6.66 23.55
CA GLN A 248 -11.35 -6.02 22.56
C GLN A 248 -12.06 -4.91 21.76
N TRP A 249 -13.36 -5.07 21.53
CA TRP A 249 -14.18 -4.17 20.71
C TRP A 249 -15.58 -3.99 21.31
N GLN A 250 -15.69 -3.40 22.50
CA GLN A 250 -16.99 -2.98 23.06
C GLN A 250 -17.53 -1.69 22.37
N LEU A 251 -17.40 -1.62 21.05
CA LEU A 251 -17.49 -0.38 20.27
C LEU A 251 -18.81 -0.24 19.50
N SER A 252 -19.67 -1.27 19.48
CA SER A 252 -20.79 -1.28 18.53
C SER A 252 -21.80 -0.14 18.72
N PRO A 253 -22.06 0.38 19.95
CA PRO A 253 -22.85 1.60 20.12
C PRO A 253 -21.97 2.86 20.11
N THR A 254 -20.94 2.93 20.95
CA THR A 254 -20.15 4.16 21.18
C THR A 254 -19.40 4.66 19.95
N LEU A 255 -18.80 3.76 19.15
CA LEU A 255 -18.09 4.16 17.93
C LEU A 255 -19.08 4.56 16.83
N ALA A 256 -20.23 3.90 16.75
CA ALA A 256 -21.30 4.28 15.80
C ALA A 256 -21.97 5.61 16.21
N GLU A 257 -22.02 5.93 17.49
CA GLU A 257 -22.52 7.19 18.03
C GLU A 257 -21.49 8.34 17.88
N GLN A 258 -20.21 8.06 18.09
CA GLN A 258 -19.14 9.06 18.04
C GLN A 258 -18.62 9.31 16.62
N ALA A 259 -18.34 8.24 15.86
CA ALA A 259 -17.98 8.36 14.45
C ALA A 259 -19.25 8.49 13.61
N ARG A 260 -19.49 9.70 13.10
CA ARG A 260 -20.68 10.00 12.30
C ARG A 260 -20.73 9.18 11.01
N ARG A 261 -19.58 8.72 10.50
CA ARG A 261 -19.46 7.95 9.25
C ARG A 261 -18.30 6.96 9.32
N VAL A 262 -18.55 5.71 8.90
CA VAL A 262 -17.52 4.68 8.72
C VAL A 262 -17.44 4.27 7.25
N TYR A 263 -16.27 4.45 6.64
CA TYR A 263 -16.00 4.05 5.26
C TYR A 263 -15.05 2.86 5.24
N ARG A 264 -15.26 1.96 4.29
CA ARG A 264 -14.36 0.85 3.98
C ARG A 264 -13.81 1.07 2.60
N LEU A 265 -12.49 1.14 2.47
CA LEU A 265 -11.82 1.37 1.19
C LEU A 265 -10.88 0.22 0.90
N ARG A 266 -10.66 -0.03 -0.40
CA ARG A 266 -9.61 -0.93 -0.84
C ARG A 266 -8.29 -0.15 -0.84
N ALA A 267 -7.38 -0.48 0.06
CA ALA A 267 -5.99 -0.05 -0.02
C ALA A 267 -5.19 -1.03 -0.91
N ARG A 268 -4.22 -0.49 -1.63
CA ARG A 268 -3.23 -1.26 -2.38
C ARG A 268 -1.86 -0.86 -1.84
N ALA A 269 -0.94 -1.81 -1.73
CA ALA A 269 0.43 -1.49 -1.32
C ALA A 269 1.02 -0.45 -2.29
N ALA A 270 1.69 0.55 -1.70
CA ALA A 270 2.44 1.55 -2.44
C ALA A 270 3.70 0.97 -3.07
#